data_AF-A0A7S3WFC9-F1
#
_entry.id   AF-A0A7S3WFC9-F1
#
_cell.length_a   1.000
_cell.length_b   1.000
_cell.length_c   1.000
_cell.angle_alpha   90.00
_cell.angle_beta   90.00
_cell.angle_gamma   90.00
#
_symmetry.space_group_name_H-M   'P 1'
#
loop_
_entity.id
_entity.type
_entity.pdbx_description
1 polymer ?
#
loop_
_entity_poly.entity_id
_entity_poly.type
_entity_poly.pdbx_seq_one_letter_code
_entity_poly.pdbx_strand_id
1 'polypeptide(L)'
;DYDGKRDRWNGFQPEDYKHIQDEWERVENERRNQKAAEMEERAKLKQRLKEQKKVLKKKRKQRRRQLRRQAEGRETDSDTGTGDSDTGDSDTDSDTDSDSDASDDEDLGEKMKDFDKTTAAVATKDDKLRTTTRNLRIREDTAKYLLNLDVNSAFYDPKSRSMRDDPLAHLKDEEKGAYRGDNFVRHAGDAKALTELTVFAWDAYKHGE
;
A
#
# COMPACT_ATOMS: atom_id res chain seq x y z
N ASP A 1 2.56 -52.06 -4.55
CA ASP A 1 1.67 -51.96 -3.38
C ASP A 1 0.20 -51.78 -3.76
N TYR A 2 -0.70 -51.83 -2.77
CA TYR A 2 -2.14 -51.59 -2.96
C TYR A 2 -2.41 -50.22 -3.60
N ASP A 3 -1.72 -49.18 -3.12
CA ASP A 3 -1.85 -47.80 -3.64
C ASP A 3 -1.39 -47.70 -5.09
N GLY A 4 -0.24 -48.31 -5.44
CA GLY A 4 0.27 -48.31 -6.81
C GLY A 4 -0.66 -49.00 -7.82
N LYS A 5 -1.42 -50.04 -7.44
CA LYS A 5 -2.39 -50.70 -8.35
C LYS A 5 -3.67 -49.88 -8.57
N ARG A 6 -3.96 -48.94 -7.66
CA ARG A 6 -5.18 -48.12 -7.66
C ARG A 6 -4.89 -46.65 -7.92
N ASP A 7 -3.64 -46.31 -8.22
CA ASP A 7 -3.25 -44.95 -8.50
C ASP A 7 -3.98 -44.49 -9.77
N ARG A 8 -4.82 -43.46 -9.58
CA ARG A 8 -5.61 -42.83 -10.64
C ARG A 8 -4.71 -42.19 -11.70
N TRP A 9 -3.49 -41.83 -11.33
CA TRP A 9 -2.52 -41.17 -12.19
C TRP A 9 -1.57 -42.16 -12.87
N ASN A 10 -1.82 -43.47 -12.76
CA ASN A 10 -1.08 -44.46 -13.52
C ASN A 10 -1.21 -44.20 -15.03
N GLY A 11 -0.06 -44.02 -15.68
CA GLY A 11 0.03 -43.72 -17.12
C GLY A 11 -0.02 -42.24 -17.47
N PHE A 12 -0.21 -41.35 -16.49
CA PHE A 12 -0.14 -39.90 -16.71
C PHE A 12 1.25 -39.50 -17.21
N GLN A 13 1.32 -38.83 -18.36
CA GLN A 13 2.56 -38.27 -18.88
C GLN A 13 2.69 -36.81 -18.41
N PRO A 14 3.88 -36.35 -18.00
CA PRO A 14 4.09 -34.95 -17.62
C PRO A 14 3.68 -33.95 -18.73
N GLU A 15 3.82 -34.35 -19.99
CA GLU A 15 3.41 -33.54 -21.16
C GLU A 15 1.89 -33.31 -21.22
N ASP A 16 1.09 -34.24 -20.71
CA ASP A 16 -0.36 -34.08 -20.67
C ASP A 16 -0.75 -32.89 -19.79
N TYR A 17 0.10 -32.43 -18.86
CA TYR A 17 -0.19 -31.24 -18.05
C TYR A 17 -0.20 -29.93 -18.87
N LYS A 18 0.38 -29.91 -20.07
CA LYS A 18 0.52 -28.70 -20.88
C LYS A 18 -0.82 -28.06 -21.26
N HIS A 19 -1.87 -28.84 -21.54
CA HIS A 19 -3.18 -28.27 -21.85
C HIS A 19 -3.75 -27.43 -20.71
N ILE A 20 -3.46 -27.82 -19.46
CA ILE A 20 -3.88 -27.05 -18.27
C ILE A 20 -3.15 -25.72 -18.24
N GLN A 21 -1.85 -25.69 -18.55
CA GLN A 21 -1.08 -24.45 -18.65
C GLN A 21 -1.66 -23.52 -19.72
N ASP A 22 -1.93 -24.05 -20.91
CA ASP A 22 -2.52 -23.29 -22.01
C ASP A 22 -3.91 -22.69 -21.63
N GLU A 23 -4.72 -23.44 -20.90
CA GLU A 23 -6.01 -22.94 -20.38
C GLU A 23 -5.82 -21.78 -19.38
N TRP A 24 -4.88 -21.91 -18.45
CA TRP A 24 -4.55 -20.83 -17.50
C TRP A 24 -4.03 -19.58 -18.21
N GLU A 25 -3.18 -19.74 -19.23
CA GLU A 25 -2.68 -18.63 -20.03
C GLU A 25 -3.81 -17.89 -20.76
N ARG A 26 -4.79 -18.61 -21.32
CA ARG A 26 -5.97 -17.99 -21.95
C ARG A 26 -6.78 -17.18 -20.94
N VAL A 27 -7.06 -17.76 -19.77
CA VAL A 27 -7.81 -17.08 -18.71
C VAL A 27 -7.06 -15.85 -18.19
N GLU A 28 -5.74 -15.91 -18.05
CA GLU A 28 -4.93 -14.78 -17.62
C GLU A 28 -4.89 -13.66 -18.67
N ASN A 29 -4.79 -14.02 -19.96
CA ASN A 29 -4.85 -13.08 -21.07
C ASN A 29 -6.22 -12.38 -21.16
N GLU A 30 -7.31 -13.11 -20.99
CA GLU A 30 -8.66 -12.52 -20.93
C GLU A 30 -8.78 -11.54 -19.77
N ARG A 31 -8.31 -11.92 -18.57
CA ARG A 31 -8.31 -11.02 -17.40
C ARG A 31 -7.47 -9.77 -17.64
N ARG A 32 -6.33 -9.90 -18.31
CA ARG A 32 -5.46 -8.77 -18.69
C ARG A 32 -6.16 -7.84 -19.67
N ASN A 33 -6.80 -8.40 -20.70
CA ASN A 33 -7.53 -7.64 -21.71
C ASN A 33 -8.74 -6.92 -21.11
N GLN A 34 -9.49 -7.57 -20.21
CA GLN A 34 -10.61 -6.93 -19.49
C GLN A 34 -10.13 -5.75 -18.65
N LYS A 35 -9.05 -5.92 -17.88
CA LYS A 35 -8.44 -4.82 -17.11
C LYS A 35 -7.95 -3.69 -18.01
N ALA A 36 -7.34 -4.00 -19.16
CA ALA A 36 -6.88 -2.99 -20.11
C ALA A 36 -8.05 -2.20 -20.72
N ALA A 37 -9.12 -2.88 -21.13
CA ALA A 37 -10.33 -2.26 -21.66
C ALA A 37 -11.02 -1.36 -20.62
N GLU A 38 -11.11 -1.82 -19.36
CA GLU A 38 -11.65 -1.02 -18.26
C GLU A 38 -10.82 0.25 -18.02
N MET A 39 -9.49 0.13 -18.03
CA MET A 39 -8.60 1.28 -17.88
C MET A 39 -8.70 2.27 -19.05
N GLU A 40 -8.87 1.78 -20.28
CA GLU A 40 -9.08 2.61 -21.46
C GLU A 40 -10.43 3.35 -21.40
N GLU A 41 -11.51 2.66 -21.05
CA GLU A 41 -12.83 3.29 -20.88
C GLU A 41 -12.81 4.33 -19.75
N ARG A 42 -12.12 4.03 -18.63
CA ARG A 42 -11.90 5.01 -17.55
C ARG A 42 -11.12 6.24 -18.04
N ALA A 43 -10.10 6.04 -18.87
CA ALA A 43 -9.35 7.14 -19.47
C ALA A 43 -10.22 7.99 -20.42
N LYS A 44 -11.03 7.37 -21.28
CA LYS A 44 -11.98 8.04 -22.18
C LYS A 44 -13.03 8.83 -21.39
N LEU A 45 -13.61 8.24 -20.34
CA LEU A 45 -14.56 8.92 -19.47
C LEU A 45 -13.92 10.15 -18.82
N LYS A 46 -12.69 10.03 -18.32
CA LYS A 46 -11.94 11.14 -17.74
C LYS A 46 -11.66 12.26 -18.75
N GLN A 47 -11.35 11.91 -20.00
CA GLN A 47 -11.18 12.89 -21.08
C GLN A 47 -12.50 13.61 -21.41
N ARG A 48 -13.61 12.87 -21.57
CA ARG A 48 -14.94 13.45 -21.82
C ARG A 48 -15.37 14.40 -20.71
N LEU A 49 -15.17 14.02 -19.44
CA LEU A 49 -15.46 14.89 -18.30
C LEU A 49 -14.62 16.17 -18.34
N LYS A 50 -13.32 16.06 -18.67
CA LYS A 50 -12.44 17.23 -18.81
C LYS A 50 -12.90 18.18 -19.93
N GLU A 51 -13.40 17.64 -21.04
CA GLU A 51 -13.95 18.44 -22.13
C GLU A 51 -15.27 19.12 -21.75
N GLN A 52 -16.19 18.39 -21.11
CA GLN A 52 -17.45 18.96 -20.60
C GLN A 52 -17.19 20.10 -19.61
N LYS A 53 -16.26 19.91 -18.66
CA LYS A 53 -15.85 20.98 -17.72
C LYS A 53 -15.29 22.21 -18.46
N LYS A 54 -14.47 22.03 -19.50
CA LYS A 54 -13.95 23.13 -20.32
C LYS A 54 -15.05 23.90 -21.06
N VAL A 55 -16.02 23.19 -21.66
CA VAL A 55 -17.15 23.81 -22.36
C VAL A 55 -18.03 24.58 -21.38
N LEU A 56 -18.32 24.00 -20.21
CA LEU A 56 -19.10 24.66 -19.16
C LEU A 56 -18.41 25.95 -18.68
N LYS A 57 -17.09 25.91 -18.44
CA LYS A 57 -16.29 27.10 -18.05
C LYS A 57 -16.33 28.19 -19.14
N LYS A 58 -16.24 27.83 -20.42
CA LYS A 58 -16.37 28.78 -21.54
C LYS A 58 -17.78 29.40 -21.61
N LYS A 59 -18.84 28.61 -21.46
CA LYS A 59 -20.24 29.09 -21.44
C LYS A 59 -20.47 30.03 -20.26
N ARG A 60 -19.92 29.72 -19.07
CA ARG A 60 -19.95 30.58 -17.87
C ARG A 60 -19.30 31.94 -18.15
N LYS A 61 -18.09 31.95 -18.75
CA LYS A 61 -17.37 33.19 -19.12
C LYS A 61 -18.13 34.02 -20.16
N GLN A 62 -18.71 33.39 -21.20
CA GLN A 62 -19.51 34.08 -22.20
C GLN A 62 -20.79 34.70 -21.61
N ARG A 63 -21.50 33.98 -20.74
CA ARG A 63 -22.68 34.50 -20.02
C ARG A 63 -22.32 35.70 -19.15
N ARG A 64 -21.20 35.64 -18.42
CA ARG A 64 -20.67 36.77 -17.63
C ARG A 64 -20.43 38.00 -18.50
N ARG A 65 -19.82 37.81 -19.67
CA ARG A 65 -19.56 38.90 -20.64
C ARG A 65 -20.86 39.48 -21.23
N GLN A 66 -21.85 38.65 -21.56
CA GLN A 66 -23.16 39.12 -22.03
C GLN A 66 -23.90 39.94 -20.98
N LEU A 67 -23.91 39.48 -19.72
CA LEU A 67 -24.51 40.22 -18.61
C LEU A 67 -23.84 41.58 -18.40
N ARG A 68 -22.50 41.65 -18.46
CA ARG A 68 -21.75 42.92 -18.39
C ARG A 68 -22.12 43.87 -19.53
N ARG A 69 -22.23 43.35 -20.76
CA ARG A 69 -22.69 44.14 -21.92
C ARG A 69 -24.13 44.65 -21.80
N GLN A 70 -25.02 43.85 -21.21
CA GLN A 70 -26.40 44.29 -20.94
C GLN A 70 -26.47 45.34 -19.83
N ALA A 71 -25.58 45.28 -18.84
CA ALA A 71 -25.45 46.31 -17.82
C ALA A 71 -24.93 47.63 -18.42
N GLU A 72 -23.86 47.57 -19.23
CA GLU A 72 -23.29 48.75 -19.92
C GLU A 72 -24.25 49.37 -20.93
N GLY A 73 -25.14 48.58 -21.55
CA GLY A 73 -26.19 49.09 -22.45
C GLY A 73 -27.39 49.73 -21.75
N ARG A 74 -27.41 49.79 -20.41
CA ARG A 74 -28.48 50.41 -19.62
C ARG A 74 -28.13 51.82 -19.11
N GLU A 75 -26.97 52.36 -19.49
CA GLU A 75 -26.44 53.59 -18.92
C GLU A 75 -26.09 54.61 -20.03
N THR A 76 -27.16 55.20 -20.59
CA THR A 76 -27.12 56.51 -21.27
C THR A 76 -28.37 57.29 -20.87
N ASP A 77 -28.39 57.86 -19.68
CA ASP A 77 -28.91 59.20 -19.37
C ASP A 77 -28.80 59.48 -17.86
N SER A 78 -27.65 60.00 -17.45
CA SER A 78 -27.57 61.02 -16.40
C SER A 78 -26.18 61.65 -16.42
N ASP A 79 -26.14 62.82 -17.03
CA ASP A 79 -25.10 63.84 -16.95
C ASP A 79 -24.77 64.21 -15.50
N THR A 80 -23.51 64.10 -15.10
CA THR A 80 -22.79 65.10 -14.28
C THR A 80 -21.31 64.70 -14.17
N GLY A 81 -20.44 65.57 -14.67
CA GLY A 81 -19.01 65.30 -14.85
C GLY A 81 -18.08 65.82 -13.75
N THR A 82 -16.80 65.87 -14.15
CA THR A 82 -15.56 66.34 -13.49
C THR A 82 -14.86 65.26 -12.66
N GLY A 83 -13.64 64.78 -12.92
CA GLY A 83 -12.55 65.19 -13.82
C GLY A 83 -11.22 65.14 -13.05
N ASP A 84 -10.14 64.72 -13.73
CA ASP A 84 -8.69 64.72 -13.36
C ASP A 84 -8.13 63.37 -12.86
N SER A 85 -7.57 62.53 -13.75
CA SER A 85 -6.20 62.48 -14.36
C SER A 85 -5.14 61.86 -13.43
N ASP A 86 -4.56 60.71 -13.81
CA ASP A 86 -3.14 60.60 -14.16
C ASP A 86 -2.81 59.21 -14.74
N THR A 87 -1.83 59.23 -15.64
CA THR A 87 -1.36 58.15 -16.52
C THR A 87 -0.41 57.16 -15.83
N GLY A 88 -0.51 55.86 -16.16
CA GLY A 88 0.45 54.84 -15.74
C GLY A 88 0.12 53.44 -16.27
N ASP A 89 0.60 53.17 -17.47
CA ASP A 89 0.65 51.85 -18.12
C ASP A 89 1.39 50.82 -17.24
N SER A 90 0.68 49.76 -16.83
CA SER A 90 1.31 48.52 -16.41
C SER A 90 0.40 47.36 -16.77
N ASP A 91 0.76 46.65 -17.84
CA ASP A 91 0.31 45.32 -18.18
C ASP A 91 0.39 44.39 -16.96
N THR A 92 -0.70 44.33 -16.21
CA THR A 92 -0.92 43.26 -15.25
C THR A 92 -2.37 42.87 -15.37
N ASP A 93 -2.65 41.95 -16.29
CA ASP A 93 -3.85 41.09 -16.32
C ASP A 93 -3.90 40.21 -15.05
N SER A 94 -3.76 40.81 -13.87
CA SER A 94 -4.16 40.22 -12.62
C SER A 94 -5.63 40.56 -12.42
N ASP A 95 -6.47 40.03 -13.33
CA ASP A 95 -7.85 39.67 -13.02
C ASP A 95 -7.77 38.65 -11.88
N THR A 96 -7.54 39.17 -10.69
CA THR A 96 -7.88 38.55 -9.42
C THR A 96 -9.39 38.67 -9.33
N ASP A 97 -10.09 38.09 -10.30
CA ASP A 97 -11.45 37.62 -10.14
C ASP A 97 -11.34 36.71 -8.91
N SER A 98 -11.80 37.23 -7.78
CA SER A 98 -12.02 36.45 -6.58
C SER A 98 -12.93 35.29 -6.96
N ASP A 99 -12.28 34.19 -7.33
CA ASP A 99 -12.80 32.86 -7.53
C ASP A 99 -13.37 32.45 -6.17
N SER A 100 -14.58 32.94 -5.87
CA SER A 100 -15.50 32.28 -4.95
C SER A 100 -15.94 30.97 -5.63
N ASP A 101 -14.96 30.07 -5.76
CA ASP A 101 -15.00 28.75 -6.36
C ASP A 101 -15.59 27.74 -5.37
N ALA A 102 -16.69 28.11 -4.71
CA ALA A 102 -17.12 27.46 -3.48
C ALA A 102 -18.54 26.87 -3.52
N SER A 103 -19.17 26.66 -4.69
CA SER A 103 -20.50 26.04 -4.65
C SER A 103 -21.00 25.22 -5.84
N ASP A 104 -20.22 24.98 -6.89
CA ASP A 104 -20.74 24.17 -8.03
C ASP A 104 -19.67 23.39 -8.82
N ASP A 105 -18.50 23.12 -8.22
CA ASP A 105 -17.62 22.02 -8.69
C ASP A 105 -17.78 20.75 -7.84
N GLU A 106 -18.59 20.83 -6.77
CA GLU A 106 -18.91 19.70 -5.90
C GLU A 106 -19.84 18.69 -6.61
N ASP A 107 -20.91 19.07 -7.34
CA ASP A 107 -21.90 18.08 -7.85
C ASP A 107 -21.38 17.10 -8.93
N LEU A 108 -20.46 17.53 -9.82
CA LEU A 108 -19.88 16.63 -10.84
C LEU A 108 -18.56 15.97 -10.40
N GLY A 109 -17.88 16.55 -9.40
CA GLY A 109 -16.73 15.97 -8.73
C GLY A 109 -17.12 14.96 -7.64
N GLU A 110 -18.28 15.15 -7.00
CA GLU A 110 -18.83 14.27 -5.96
C GLU A 110 -19.15 12.91 -6.53
N LYS A 111 -19.84 12.81 -7.67
CA LYS A 111 -20.19 11.50 -8.25
C LYS A 111 -18.99 10.61 -8.57
N MET A 112 -17.81 11.19 -8.81
CA MET A 112 -16.56 10.42 -8.99
C MET A 112 -15.80 10.21 -7.67
N LYS A 113 -15.88 11.16 -6.73
CA LYS A 113 -15.36 11.00 -5.35
C LYS A 113 -16.17 9.98 -4.55
N ASP A 114 -17.44 9.78 -4.85
CA ASP A 114 -18.33 8.82 -4.18
C ASP A 114 -18.00 7.37 -4.56
N PHE A 115 -17.46 7.16 -5.77
CA PHE A 115 -16.94 5.85 -6.17
C PHE A 115 -15.68 5.48 -5.37
N ASP A 116 -14.81 6.45 -5.07
CA ASP A 116 -13.62 6.22 -4.21
C ASP A 116 -13.97 6.20 -2.71
N LYS A 117 -14.97 6.97 -2.24
CA LYS A 117 -15.38 7.01 -0.83
C LYS A 117 -16.09 5.75 -0.35
N THR A 118 -16.70 4.94 -1.23
CA THR A 118 -17.22 3.61 -0.85
C THR A 118 -16.12 2.59 -0.55
N THR A 119 -14.86 2.92 -0.82
CA THR A 119 -13.69 2.12 -0.39
C THR A 119 -13.10 2.56 0.94
N ALA A 120 -13.53 3.71 1.48
CA ALA A 120 -13.16 4.12 2.83
C ALA A 120 -13.85 3.18 3.81
N ALA A 121 -13.07 2.59 4.71
CA ALA A 121 -13.47 1.55 5.65
C ALA A 121 -14.54 2.05 6.65
N VAL A 122 -15.78 2.14 6.20
CA VAL A 122 -16.95 2.06 7.06
C VAL A 122 -16.81 0.75 7.81
N ALA A 123 -16.91 0.79 9.14
CA ALA A 123 -17.03 -0.40 9.97
C ALA A 123 -18.32 -1.14 9.57
N THR A 124 -18.22 -1.90 8.50
CA THR A 124 -19.25 -2.73 7.91
C THR A 124 -19.48 -3.88 8.86
N LYS A 125 -20.76 -4.14 9.17
CA LYS A 125 -21.19 -5.28 10.00
C LYS A 125 -21.03 -6.62 9.28
N ASP A 126 -20.57 -6.60 8.04
CA ASP A 126 -20.32 -7.76 7.21
C ASP A 126 -18.97 -8.39 7.52
N ASP A 127 -18.96 -9.67 7.92
CA ASP A 127 -17.77 -10.45 8.30
C ASP A 127 -16.70 -10.52 7.19
N LYS A 128 -17.07 -10.20 5.94
CA LYS A 128 -16.18 -10.20 4.77
C LYS A 128 -15.35 -8.92 4.61
N LEU A 129 -15.82 -7.80 5.17
CA LEU A 129 -15.17 -6.49 5.10
C LEU A 129 -14.53 -6.07 6.43
N ARG A 130 -14.86 -6.77 7.52
CA ARG A 130 -14.15 -6.69 8.80
C ARG A 130 -12.69 -7.07 8.56
N THR A 131 -11.74 -6.23 8.97
CA THR A 131 -10.30 -6.57 8.99
C THR A 131 -10.07 -7.69 10.01
N THR A 132 -10.42 -8.92 9.65
CA THR A 132 -10.09 -10.10 10.42
C THR A 132 -8.60 -10.31 10.23
N THR A 133 -7.80 -10.18 11.28
CA THR A 133 -6.40 -10.61 11.28
C THR A 133 -6.37 -12.13 11.13
N ARG A 134 -6.46 -12.63 9.89
CA ARG A 134 -6.56 -14.08 9.60
C ARG A 134 -5.26 -14.83 9.91
N ASN A 135 -4.12 -14.16 9.72
CA ASN A 135 -2.80 -14.75 9.92
C ASN A 135 -2.07 -14.01 11.03
N LEU A 136 -1.87 -14.69 12.16
CA LEU A 136 -1.19 -14.16 13.35
C LEU A 136 0.35 -14.30 13.27
N ARG A 137 0.86 -15.11 12.34
CA ARG A 137 2.30 -15.27 12.15
C ARG A 137 2.85 -14.07 11.40
N ILE A 138 3.85 -13.42 11.98
CA ILE A 138 4.64 -12.38 11.33
C ILE A 138 5.44 -13.04 10.20
N ARG A 139 5.29 -12.54 8.97
CA ARG A 139 5.93 -13.12 7.77
C ARG A 139 7.41 -12.76 7.67
N GLU A 140 7.82 -11.66 8.27
CA GLU A 140 9.20 -11.16 8.32
C GLU A 140 10.08 -12.02 9.23
N ASP A 141 9.49 -12.61 10.28
CA ASP A 141 10.20 -13.48 11.22
C ASP A 141 10.30 -14.91 10.68
N THR A 142 11.48 -15.24 10.16
CA THR A 142 11.83 -16.60 9.75
C THR A 142 11.86 -17.53 10.97
N ALA A 143 11.25 -18.71 10.86
CA ALA A 143 11.33 -19.69 11.94
C ALA A 143 12.76 -20.23 12.09
N LYS A 144 13.17 -20.55 13.33
CA LYS A 144 14.52 -21.02 13.65
C LYS A 144 14.98 -22.19 12.78
N TYR A 145 14.13 -23.20 12.60
CA TYR A 145 14.41 -24.40 11.78
C TYR A 145 14.45 -24.16 10.26
N LEU A 146 14.13 -22.95 9.80
CA LEU A 146 14.25 -22.55 8.39
C LEU A 146 15.48 -21.68 8.12
N LEU A 147 16.27 -21.37 9.17
CA LEU A 147 17.51 -20.60 9.01
C LEU A 147 18.58 -21.38 8.25
N ASN A 148 18.64 -22.70 8.46
CA ASN A 148 19.46 -23.62 7.69
C ASN A 148 18.63 -24.88 7.39
N LEU A 149 18.53 -25.25 6.11
CA LEU A 149 17.77 -26.43 5.65
C LEU A 149 18.58 -27.73 5.69
N ASP A 150 19.88 -27.66 5.97
CA ASP A 150 20.71 -28.84 6.12
C ASP A 150 20.26 -29.65 7.34
N VAL A 151 20.02 -30.94 7.12
CA VAL A 151 19.52 -31.87 8.15
C VAL A 151 20.47 -31.98 9.35
N ASN A 152 21.78 -31.80 9.11
CA ASN A 152 22.84 -31.89 10.12
C ASN A 152 23.29 -30.53 10.66
N SER A 153 22.46 -29.48 10.53
CA SER A 153 22.76 -28.16 11.07
C SER A 153 22.57 -28.11 12.59
N ALA A 154 21.73 -27.22 13.11
CA ALA A 154 21.42 -27.15 14.53
C ALA A 154 20.11 -27.87 14.84
N PHE A 155 20.10 -28.66 15.92
CA PHE A 155 18.88 -29.33 16.35
C PHE A 155 17.85 -28.32 16.90
N TYR A 156 16.65 -28.36 16.35
CA TYR A 156 15.48 -27.62 16.82
C TYR A 156 14.51 -28.58 17.51
N ASP A 157 14.21 -28.32 18.79
CA ASP A 157 13.16 -29.05 19.49
C ASP A 157 11.78 -28.40 19.21
N PRO A 158 10.87 -29.06 18.46
CA PRO A 158 9.56 -28.50 18.14
C PRO A 158 8.64 -28.36 19.35
N LYS A 159 8.89 -29.08 20.44
CA LYS A 159 8.04 -29.03 21.64
C LYS A 159 8.31 -27.77 22.44
N SER A 160 9.58 -27.54 22.80
CA SER A 160 10.00 -26.35 23.54
C SER A 160 10.23 -25.12 22.66
N ARG A 161 10.27 -25.30 21.33
CA ARG A 161 10.60 -24.25 20.34
C ARG A 161 11.98 -23.63 20.57
N SER A 162 12.91 -24.43 21.06
CA SER A 162 14.28 -24.01 21.33
C SER A 162 15.25 -24.60 20.31
N MET A 163 16.26 -23.80 19.94
CA MET A 163 17.38 -24.24 19.12
C MET A 163 18.64 -23.88 19.89
N ARG A 164 19.42 -24.90 20.27
CA ARG A 164 20.52 -24.72 21.22
C ARG A 164 21.72 -24.05 20.56
N ASP A 165 22.21 -24.68 19.49
CA ASP A 165 23.41 -24.27 18.77
C ASP A 165 23.09 -23.32 17.61
N ASP A 166 24.13 -22.69 17.07
CA ASP A 166 23.99 -21.77 15.94
C ASP A 166 23.83 -22.56 14.62
N PRO A 167 22.72 -22.42 13.88
CA PRO A 167 22.53 -23.10 12.59
C PRO A 167 23.49 -22.62 11.50
N LEU A 168 24.12 -21.45 11.67
CA LEU A 168 25.03 -20.82 10.71
C LEU A 168 26.50 -20.83 11.18
N ALA A 169 26.86 -21.76 12.06
CA ALA A 169 28.20 -21.84 12.65
C ALA A 169 29.36 -21.96 11.63
N HIS A 170 29.09 -22.50 10.43
CA HIS A 170 30.08 -22.71 9.37
C HIS A 170 30.39 -21.44 8.55
N LEU A 171 29.53 -20.42 8.61
CA LEU A 171 29.74 -19.15 7.90
C LEU A 171 30.59 -18.19 8.73
N LYS A 172 31.17 -17.18 8.08
CA LYS A 172 31.89 -16.08 8.75
C LYS A 172 30.92 -15.14 9.46
N ASP A 173 31.37 -14.47 10.51
CA ASP A 173 30.51 -13.63 11.38
C ASP A 173 29.72 -12.53 10.65
N GLU A 174 30.23 -12.05 9.51
CA GLU A 174 29.59 -11.04 8.65
C GLU A 174 28.35 -11.60 7.92
N GLU A 175 28.33 -12.89 7.61
CA GLU A 175 27.26 -13.59 6.90
C GLU A 175 26.29 -14.27 7.88
N LYS A 176 26.68 -14.41 9.14
CA LYS A 176 25.80 -14.94 10.17
C LYS A 176 24.65 -13.93 10.39
N GLY A 177 23.41 -14.42 10.37
CA GLY A 177 22.18 -13.59 10.41
C GLY A 177 21.92 -12.86 11.75
N ALA A 178 20.66 -12.69 12.16
CA ALA A 178 20.36 -12.11 13.48
C ALA A 178 20.45 -13.14 14.63
N TYR A 179 20.32 -14.43 14.31
CA TYR A 179 20.26 -15.50 15.30
C TYR A 179 21.61 -16.22 15.44
N ARG A 180 22.00 -16.55 16.67
CA ARG A 180 23.29 -17.21 17.03
C ARG A 180 23.10 -18.43 17.93
N GLY A 181 21.87 -18.99 17.97
CA GLY A 181 21.48 -20.04 18.92
C GLY A 181 21.00 -19.50 20.27
N ASP A 182 20.13 -20.26 20.94
CA ASP A 182 19.61 -19.87 22.26
C ASP A 182 20.70 -19.93 23.35
N ASN A 183 21.72 -20.80 23.20
CA ASN A 183 22.84 -20.87 24.15
C ASN A 183 23.67 -19.57 24.18
N PHE A 184 23.83 -18.92 23.03
CA PHE A 184 24.55 -17.65 22.93
C PHE A 184 23.85 -16.56 23.77
N VAL A 185 22.53 -16.46 23.65
CA VAL A 185 21.74 -15.45 24.39
C VAL A 185 21.66 -15.79 25.88
N ARG A 186 21.55 -17.06 26.26
CA ARG A 186 21.44 -17.50 27.66
C ARG A 186 22.64 -17.13 28.53
N HIS A 187 23.84 -17.16 27.96
CA HIS A 187 25.07 -16.82 28.67
C HIS A 187 25.50 -15.37 28.46
N ALA A 188 24.69 -14.55 27.76
CA ALA A 188 24.98 -13.13 27.54
C ALA A 188 24.35 -12.25 28.64
N GLY A 189 24.87 -11.03 28.80
CA GLY A 189 24.36 -10.03 29.74
C GLY A 189 24.61 -10.35 31.21
N ASP A 190 23.65 -9.99 32.07
CA ASP A 190 23.75 -10.04 33.52
C ASP A 190 23.95 -11.46 34.10
N ALA A 191 23.64 -12.49 33.31
CA ALA A 191 23.89 -13.88 33.70
C ALA A 191 25.37 -14.11 34.06
N LYS A 192 26.31 -13.48 33.33
CA LYS A 192 27.75 -13.60 33.63
C LYS A 192 28.11 -12.94 34.95
N ALA A 193 27.68 -11.70 35.16
CA ALA A 193 27.93 -10.97 36.40
C ALA A 193 27.35 -11.69 37.62
N LEU A 194 26.15 -12.27 37.49
CA LEU A 194 25.54 -13.09 38.54
C LEU A 194 26.37 -14.34 38.81
N THR A 195 26.84 -15.04 37.76
CA THR A 195 27.68 -16.24 37.97
C THR A 195 29.00 -15.90 38.65
N GLU A 196 29.65 -14.79 38.27
CA GLU A 196 30.88 -14.30 38.91
C GLU A 196 30.64 -13.96 40.38
N LEU A 197 29.56 -13.24 40.69
CA LEU A 197 29.17 -12.93 42.07
C LEU A 197 28.84 -14.20 42.88
N THR A 198 28.20 -15.18 42.26
CA THR A 198 27.87 -16.46 42.92
C THR A 198 29.14 -17.24 43.24
N VAL A 199 30.10 -17.29 42.31
CA VAL A 199 31.42 -17.89 42.54
C VAL A 199 32.15 -17.15 43.67
N PHE A 200 32.14 -15.83 43.64
CA PHE A 200 32.74 -15.00 44.70
C PHE A 200 32.11 -15.27 46.08
N ALA A 201 30.78 -15.30 46.17
CA ALA A 201 30.07 -15.58 47.42
C ALA A 201 30.37 -16.99 47.96
N TRP A 202 30.51 -17.98 47.09
CA TRP A 202 30.89 -19.34 47.50
C TRP A 202 32.33 -19.42 47.99
N ASP A 203 33.25 -18.64 47.40
CA ASP A 203 34.62 -18.61 47.87
C ASP A 203 34.75 -17.85 49.20
N ALA A 204 34.06 -16.73 49.37
CA ALA A 204 33.97 -16.03 50.66
C ALA A 204 33.42 -16.96 51.77
N TYR A 205 32.34 -17.70 51.47
CA TYR A 205 31.77 -18.69 52.40
C TYR A 205 32.77 -19.78 52.79
N LYS A 206 33.59 -20.29 51.87
CA LYS A 206 34.65 -21.27 52.18
C LYS A 206 35.76 -20.66 53.05
N HIS A 207 36.03 -19.37 52.86
CA HIS A 207 37.02 -18.64 53.66
C HIS A 207 36.46 -18.18 55.02
N GLY A 208 35.16 -18.36 55.26
CA GLY A 208 34.51 -18.12 56.56
C GLY A 208 34.15 -16.66 56.84
N GLU A 209 34.14 -15.81 55.80
CA GLU A 209 33.59 -14.44 55.83
C GLU A 209 32.08 -14.43 55.55
#